data_AF-A0A1H7WE81-F1
#
_entry.id   AF-A0A1H7WE81-F1
#
_cell.length_a   1.000
_cell.length_b   1.000
_cell.length_c   1.000
_cell.angle_alpha   90.00
_cell.angle_beta   90.00
_cell.angle_gamma   90.00
#
_symmetry.space_group_name_H-M   'P 1'
#
loop_
_entity.id
_entity.type
_entity.pdbx_description
1 polymer ?
#
loop_
_entity_poly.entity_id
_entity_poly.type
_entity_poly.pdbx_seq_one_letter_code
_entity_poly.pdbx_strand_id
1 'polypeptide(L)'
;MKLALVLPLALAAFLGTARAEEADDIREATKAEAETFNARIYAGTPDVRAYACFVRRYDAEHLARHPKQKVAAMKLLVSAEFDTEDKQLHNSFRLGFKYRHRSGDFASGGSCSHVVFAKDGNEIRLGCGVDCEGGSIGVALAKDDKSAIVRLARVRVWRNDKPDDEAELSLVAGNDDGIFRLDRTDTSKCASLVTDRKELAALRHK
;
A
#
# COMPACT_ATOMS: atom_id res chain seq x y z
N MET A 1 -72.40 -12.12 22.30
CA MET A 1 -71.23 -11.51 22.99
C MET A 1 -69.99 -11.83 22.16
N LYS A 2 -69.13 -10.82 21.99
CA LYS A 2 -68.06 -10.72 20.98
C LYS A 2 -66.90 -11.69 21.27
N LEU A 3 -66.50 -12.53 20.31
CA LEU A 3 -65.19 -13.18 20.30
C LEU A 3 -64.17 -12.21 19.67
N ALA A 4 -63.25 -11.70 20.48
CA ALA A 4 -62.07 -11.00 20.00
C ALA A 4 -60.91 -12.00 19.94
N LEU A 5 -60.51 -12.38 18.71
CA LEU A 5 -59.27 -13.11 18.45
C LEU A 5 -58.16 -12.06 18.32
N VAL A 6 -57.19 -12.06 19.24
CA VAL A 6 -55.98 -11.23 19.15
C VAL A 6 -54.88 -12.08 18.51
N LEU A 7 -54.48 -11.73 17.28
CA LEU A 7 -53.28 -12.27 16.63
C LEU A 7 -52.00 -11.71 17.27
N PRO A 8 -50.94 -12.49 17.51
CA PRO A 8 -49.63 -11.95 17.82
C PRO A 8 -48.92 -11.49 16.53
N LEU A 9 -48.51 -10.21 16.51
CA LEU A 9 -47.58 -9.66 15.52
C LEU A 9 -46.20 -10.34 15.71
N ALA A 10 -45.79 -11.17 14.77
CA ALA A 10 -44.41 -11.65 14.69
C ALA A 10 -43.52 -10.53 14.15
N LEU A 11 -42.78 -9.86 15.03
CA LEU A 11 -41.77 -8.87 14.66
C LEU A 11 -40.54 -9.63 14.14
N ALA A 12 -40.43 -9.78 12.82
CA ALA A 12 -39.24 -10.33 12.18
C ALA A 12 -38.08 -9.34 12.35
N ALA A 13 -37.19 -9.63 13.29
CA ALA A 13 -35.93 -8.91 13.44
C ALA A 13 -35.05 -9.20 12.21
N PHE A 14 -34.89 -8.19 11.35
CA PHE A 14 -33.87 -8.22 10.30
C PHE A 14 -32.50 -8.23 10.98
N LEU A 15 -31.86 -9.40 11.01
CA LEU A 15 -30.45 -9.56 11.29
C LEU A 15 -29.66 -8.93 10.13
N GLY A 16 -29.47 -7.62 10.19
CA GLY A 16 -28.48 -6.93 9.38
C GLY A 16 -27.10 -7.41 9.80
N THR A 17 -26.53 -8.35 9.05
CA THR A 17 -25.10 -8.67 9.15
C THR A 17 -24.34 -7.50 8.54
N ALA A 18 -24.11 -6.46 9.36
CA ALA A 18 -23.01 -5.55 9.12
C ALA A 18 -21.74 -6.40 9.16
N ARG A 19 -21.20 -6.75 7.99
CA ARG A 19 -19.80 -7.16 7.87
C ARG A 19 -19.00 -5.95 8.32
N ALA A 20 -18.63 -5.92 9.59
CA ALA A 20 -17.51 -5.12 10.04
C ALA A 20 -16.35 -5.51 9.13
N GLU A 21 -15.79 -4.54 8.41
CA GLU A 21 -14.41 -4.67 7.94
C GLU A 21 -13.61 -5.12 9.15
N GLU A 22 -12.99 -6.29 9.04
CA GLU A 22 -12.10 -6.85 10.04
C GLU A 22 -10.92 -5.89 10.14
N ALA A 23 -11.08 -4.84 10.94
CA ALA A 23 -10.03 -3.91 11.29
C ALA A 23 -9.02 -4.76 12.05
N ASP A 24 -8.02 -5.21 11.31
CA ASP A 24 -6.93 -6.04 11.80
C ASP A 24 -6.41 -5.36 13.07
N ASP A 25 -6.53 -6.04 14.20
CA ASP A 25 -6.18 -5.46 15.48
C ASP A 25 -4.65 -5.33 15.52
N ILE A 26 -4.16 -4.10 15.67
CA ILE A 26 -2.79 -3.72 15.38
C ILE A 26 -2.11 -3.18 16.63
N ARG A 27 -0.82 -3.54 16.84
CA ARG A 27 0.05 -2.84 17.81
C ARG A 27 1.23 -2.16 17.13
N GLU A 28 1.76 -1.14 17.79
CA GLU A 28 3.02 -0.50 17.41
C GLU A 28 4.22 -1.43 17.64
N ALA A 29 5.20 -1.34 16.74
CA ALA A 29 6.49 -1.98 16.86
C ALA A 29 7.35 -1.34 17.94
N THR A 30 8.14 -2.15 18.65
CA THR A 30 9.30 -1.65 19.40
C THR A 30 10.37 -1.13 18.43
N LYS A 31 11.30 -0.31 18.93
CA LYS A 31 12.42 0.21 18.14
C LYS A 31 13.23 -0.91 17.45
N ALA A 32 13.57 -1.96 18.19
CA ALA A 32 14.34 -3.10 17.66
C ALA A 32 13.59 -3.86 16.56
N GLU A 33 12.27 -4.00 16.70
CA GLU A 33 11.41 -4.59 15.69
C GLU A 33 11.35 -3.76 14.41
N ALA A 34 11.22 -2.43 14.56
CA ALA A 34 11.24 -1.51 13.43
C ALA A 34 12.60 -1.50 12.72
N GLU A 35 13.70 -1.51 13.46
CA GLU A 35 15.06 -1.63 12.93
C GLU A 35 15.27 -2.95 12.17
N THR A 36 14.75 -4.06 12.71
CA THR A 36 14.79 -5.37 12.04
C THR A 36 13.99 -5.36 10.73
N PHE A 37 12.80 -4.76 10.74
CA PHE A 37 12.00 -4.59 9.53
C PHE A 37 12.73 -3.72 8.49
N ASN A 38 13.34 -2.62 8.92
CA ASN A 38 14.11 -1.74 8.04
C ASN A 38 15.32 -2.47 7.44
N ALA A 39 16.05 -3.26 8.23
CA ALA A 39 17.16 -4.06 7.71
C ALA A 39 16.70 -5.04 6.62
N ARG A 40 15.52 -5.66 6.79
CA ARG A 40 14.94 -6.56 5.78
C ARG A 40 14.46 -5.82 4.54
N ILE A 41 13.77 -4.69 4.68
CA ILE A 41 13.22 -3.97 3.52
C ILE A 41 14.35 -3.38 2.67
N TYR A 42 15.44 -2.92 3.27
CA TYR A 42 16.58 -2.33 2.56
C TYR A 42 17.71 -3.30 2.25
N ALA A 43 17.56 -4.59 2.58
CA ALA A 43 18.60 -5.61 2.44
C ALA A 43 19.93 -5.20 3.13
N GLY A 44 19.82 -4.57 4.29
CA GLY A 44 20.90 -4.01 5.08
C GLY A 44 20.42 -2.86 5.96
N THR A 45 21.20 -2.48 6.97
CA THR A 45 20.88 -1.36 7.87
C THR A 45 21.07 -0.03 7.12
N PRO A 46 20.02 0.81 7.02
CA PRO A 46 20.17 2.15 6.47
C PRO A 46 21.08 3.01 7.35
N ASP A 47 22.06 3.68 6.73
CA ASP A 47 22.89 4.68 7.40
C ASP A 47 22.26 6.08 7.22
N VAL A 48 22.56 6.75 6.12
CA VAL A 48 21.95 8.07 5.79
C VAL A 48 20.73 7.92 4.90
N ARG A 49 20.81 7.04 3.89
CA ARG A 49 19.77 6.90 2.87
C ARG A 49 19.74 5.52 2.22
N ALA A 50 18.55 4.93 2.14
CA ALA A 50 18.34 3.61 1.54
C ALA A 50 17.11 3.57 0.63
N TYR A 51 17.11 2.62 -0.32
CA TYR A 51 16.03 2.45 -1.28
C TYR A 51 15.73 0.97 -1.48
N ALA A 52 14.45 0.65 -1.63
CA ALA A 52 13.98 -0.67 -2.00
C ALA A 52 12.95 -0.54 -3.13
N CYS A 53 13.19 -1.22 -4.25
CA CYS A 53 12.28 -1.22 -5.39
C CYS A 53 11.61 -2.58 -5.55
N PHE A 54 10.29 -2.57 -5.73
CA PHE A 54 9.48 -3.74 -5.98
C PHE A 54 8.57 -3.50 -7.18
N VAL A 55 8.40 -4.51 -8.03
CA VAL A 55 7.61 -4.38 -9.26
C VAL A 55 6.75 -5.60 -9.51
N ARG A 56 5.62 -5.40 -10.16
CA ARG A 56 4.78 -6.46 -10.71
C ARG A 56 4.20 -6.02 -12.03
N ARG A 57 4.18 -6.94 -12.99
CA ARG A 57 3.42 -6.81 -14.24
C ARG A 57 2.59 -8.08 -14.41
N TYR A 58 1.32 -7.89 -14.73
CA TYR A 58 0.41 -8.98 -14.99
C TYR A 58 0.28 -9.17 -16.50
N ASP A 59 0.38 -10.41 -16.96
CA ASP A 59 0.14 -10.77 -18.35
C ASP A 59 -1.35 -10.89 -18.66
N ALA A 60 -1.67 -11.09 -19.93
CA ALA A 60 -3.05 -11.21 -20.39
C ALA A 60 -3.77 -12.42 -19.77
N GLU A 61 -3.06 -13.51 -19.52
CA GLU A 61 -3.62 -14.75 -18.97
C GLU A 61 -4.06 -14.55 -17.52
N HIS A 62 -3.22 -13.91 -16.71
CA HIS A 62 -3.57 -13.51 -15.35
C HIS A 62 -4.76 -12.56 -15.35
N LEU A 63 -4.72 -11.49 -16.15
CA LEU A 63 -5.81 -10.51 -16.20
C LEU A 63 -7.13 -11.09 -16.75
N ALA A 64 -7.08 -12.16 -17.54
CA ALA A 64 -8.28 -12.89 -17.96
C ALA A 64 -8.89 -13.70 -16.80
N ARG A 65 -8.06 -14.26 -15.91
CA ARG A 65 -8.51 -14.96 -14.69
C ARG A 65 -8.97 -14.03 -13.57
N HIS A 66 -8.53 -12.77 -13.58
CA HIS A 66 -8.87 -11.75 -12.60
C HIS A 66 -9.64 -10.59 -13.27
N PRO A 67 -10.90 -10.83 -13.71
CA PRO A 67 -11.63 -9.90 -14.56
C PRO A 67 -11.96 -8.57 -13.86
N LYS A 68 -11.94 -8.51 -12.52
CA LYS A 68 -12.20 -7.28 -11.75
C LYS A 68 -10.92 -6.49 -11.46
N GLN A 69 -9.75 -7.00 -11.85
CA GLN A 69 -8.48 -6.33 -11.64
C GLN A 69 -8.34 -5.12 -12.55
N LYS A 70 -8.15 -3.96 -11.92
CA LYS A 70 -7.95 -2.67 -12.58
C LYS A 70 -6.48 -2.43 -12.87
N VAL A 71 -5.57 -2.85 -11.99
CA VAL A 71 -4.13 -2.58 -12.12
C VAL A 71 -3.44 -3.67 -12.94
N ALA A 72 -2.81 -3.29 -14.04
CA ALA A 72 -2.06 -4.20 -14.92
C ALA A 72 -0.56 -4.25 -14.61
N ALA A 73 -0.02 -3.19 -14.01
CA ALA A 73 1.36 -3.15 -13.53
C ALA A 73 1.47 -2.19 -12.34
N MET A 74 2.37 -2.51 -11.41
CA MET A 74 2.62 -1.72 -10.21
C MET A 74 4.13 -1.70 -9.91
N LYS A 75 4.61 -0.56 -9.43
CA LYS A 75 5.94 -0.33 -8.91
C LYS A 75 5.81 0.34 -7.55
N LEU A 76 6.62 -0.10 -6.60
CA LEU A 76 6.74 0.50 -5.27
C LEU A 76 8.22 0.82 -5.05
N LEU A 77 8.50 2.09 -4.78
CA LEU A 77 9.76 2.54 -4.23
C LEU A 77 9.53 2.88 -2.76
N VAL A 78 10.26 2.24 -1.86
CA VAL A 78 10.34 2.64 -0.45
C VAL A 78 11.70 3.25 -0.22
N SER A 79 11.73 4.42 0.42
CA SER A 79 12.95 5.16 0.75
C SER A 79 13.03 5.38 2.25
N ALA A 80 14.24 5.30 2.77
CA ALA A 80 14.58 5.72 4.13
C ALA A 80 15.59 6.85 4.07
N GLU A 81 15.41 7.84 4.92
CA GLU A 81 16.32 8.96 5.12
C GLU A 81 16.48 9.25 6.61
N PHE A 82 17.72 9.36 7.07
CA PHE A 82 18.01 9.74 8.44
C PHE A 82 17.94 11.25 8.58
N ASP A 83 17.06 11.72 9.45
CA ASP A 83 16.94 13.13 9.81
C ASP A 83 17.88 13.44 10.98
N THR A 84 18.75 14.42 10.79
CA THR A 84 19.77 14.79 11.78
C THR A 84 19.23 15.66 12.92
N GLU A 85 18.09 16.33 12.72
CA GLU A 85 17.45 17.20 13.71
C GLU A 85 16.73 16.35 14.77
N ASP A 86 15.90 15.40 14.34
CA ASP A 86 15.16 14.53 15.27
C ASP A 86 15.87 13.19 15.57
N LYS A 87 16.95 12.89 14.84
CA LYS A 87 17.77 11.68 14.96
C LYS A 87 16.98 10.40 14.70
N GLN A 88 16.01 10.45 13.79
CA GLN A 88 15.18 9.32 13.41
C GLN A 88 15.30 9.00 11.93
N LEU A 89 15.01 7.74 11.59
CA LEU A 89 14.91 7.28 10.22
C LEU A 89 13.47 7.44 9.73
N HIS A 90 13.27 8.32 8.77
CA HIS A 90 11.97 8.55 8.15
C HIS A 90 11.83 7.68 6.93
N ASN A 91 10.69 6.99 6.83
CA ASN A 91 10.36 6.20 5.66
C ASN A 91 9.36 6.97 4.79
N SER A 92 9.50 6.85 3.48
CA SER A 92 8.56 7.37 2.49
C SER A 92 8.34 6.35 1.40
N PHE A 93 7.25 6.52 0.65
CA PHE A 93 6.96 5.65 -0.48
C PHE A 93 6.56 6.43 -1.71
N ARG A 94 6.83 5.84 -2.86
CA ARG A 94 6.27 6.22 -4.14
C ARG A 94 5.70 4.98 -4.81
N LEU A 95 4.43 5.05 -5.15
CA LEU A 95 3.69 4.02 -5.83
C LEU A 95 3.44 4.49 -7.27
N GLY A 96 3.81 3.70 -8.26
CA GLY A 96 3.42 3.94 -9.65
C GLY A 96 2.68 2.75 -10.22
N PHE A 97 1.67 2.98 -11.04
CA PHE A 97 0.88 1.88 -11.60
C PHE A 97 0.26 2.24 -12.95
N LYS A 98 -0.15 1.20 -13.68
CA LYS A 98 -0.88 1.29 -14.94
C LYS A 98 -2.22 0.59 -14.80
N TYR A 99 -3.28 1.24 -15.26
CA TYR A 99 -4.57 0.59 -15.40
C TYR A 99 -4.58 -0.33 -16.62
N ARG A 100 -5.38 -1.40 -16.54
CA ARG A 100 -5.63 -2.33 -17.65
C ARG A 100 -6.35 -1.65 -18.82
N HIS A 101 -7.38 -0.85 -18.52
CA HIS A 101 -8.30 -0.25 -19.50
C HIS A 101 -8.24 1.28 -19.55
N ARG A 102 -7.15 1.86 -19.05
CA ARG A 102 -6.93 3.31 -19.08
C ARG A 102 -5.47 3.62 -19.31
N SER A 103 -5.20 4.35 -20.38
CA SER A 103 -3.85 4.79 -20.73
C SER A 103 -3.33 5.84 -19.75
N GLY A 104 -2.04 5.76 -19.42
CA GLY A 104 -1.35 6.70 -18.56
C GLY A 104 -0.46 6.00 -17.53
N ASP A 105 0.52 6.74 -17.04
CA ASP A 105 1.30 6.37 -15.87
C ASP A 105 0.73 7.14 -14.67
N PHE A 106 0.23 6.40 -13.69
CA PHE A 106 -0.38 6.98 -12.50
C PHE A 106 0.55 6.77 -11.32
N ALA A 107 0.53 7.70 -10.37
CA ALA A 107 1.28 7.57 -9.15
C ALA A 107 0.52 8.04 -7.93
N SER A 108 1.01 7.58 -6.78
CA SER A 108 0.68 8.01 -5.44
C SER A 108 1.95 8.01 -4.60
N GLY A 109 1.95 8.65 -3.45
CA GLY A 109 3.12 8.74 -2.59
C GLY A 109 2.82 9.53 -1.34
N GLY A 110 3.75 9.44 -0.39
CA GLY A 110 3.66 10.12 0.88
C GLY A 110 4.66 9.54 1.88
N SER A 111 4.39 9.78 3.15
CA SER A 111 5.23 9.29 4.26
C SER A 111 4.75 7.94 4.78
N CYS A 112 5.69 7.19 5.35
CA CYS A 112 5.41 5.98 6.09
C CYS A 112 5.63 6.24 7.57
N SER A 113 4.62 5.89 8.36
CA SER A 113 4.67 5.97 9.82
C SER A 113 5.27 4.69 10.40
N HIS A 114 5.05 4.46 11.69
CA HIS A 114 5.64 3.35 12.42
C HIS A 114 5.24 2.00 11.84
N VAL A 115 6.16 1.05 11.99
CA VAL A 115 5.91 -0.36 11.70
C VAL A 115 4.83 -0.86 12.67
N VAL A 116 3.85 -1.57 12.12
CA VAL A 116 2.71 -2.14 12.82
C VAL A 116 2.72 -3.66 12.73
N PHE A 117 2.31 -4.30 13.81
CA PHE A 117 2.16 -5.75 13.89
C PHE A 117 0.69 -6.12 13.87
N ALA A 118 0.32 -7.07 13.00
CA ALA A 118 -0.96 -7.78 13.14
C ALA A 118 -0.95 -8.58 14.46
N LYS A 119 -2.06 -8.57 15.20
CA LYS A 119 -2.14 -9.23 16.52
C LYS A 119 -1.94 -10.75 16.50
N ASP A 120 -2.14 -11.42 15.37
CA ASP A 120 -1.78 -12.84 15.20
C ASP A 120 -0.25 -13.07 15.18
N GLY A 121 0.55 -11.99 15.20
CA GLY A 121 2.00 -12.01 15.19
C GLY A 121 2.60 -12.47 13.86
N ASN A 122 1.76 -12.76 12.86
CA ASN A 122 2.17 -13.41 11.63
C ASN A 122 2.57 -12.41 10.55
N GLU A 123 2.29 -11.12 10.76
CA GLU A 123 2.65 -10.09 9.81
C GLU A 123 3.08 -8.75 10.43
N ILE A 124 4.16 -8.23 9.87
CA ILE A 124 4.74 -6.93 10.19
C ILE A 124 4.57 -6.06 8.95
N ARG A 125 3.95 -4.88 9.10
CA ARG A 125 3.65 -3.98 7.99
C ARG A 125 4.15 -2.58 8.31
N LEU A 126 4.69 -1.90 7.30
CA LEU A 126 4.93 -0.47 7.34
C LEU A 126 3.65 0.23 6.88
N GLY A 127 3.04 1.03 7.77
CA GLY A 127 1.87 1.84 7.42
C GLY A 127 2.31 3.08 6.66
N CYS A 128 1.75 3.31 5.47
CA CYS A 128 2.11 4.45 4.63
C CYS A 128 0.89 5.27 4.24
N GLY A 129 0.89 6.55 4.63
CA GLY A 129 -0.16 7.51 4.38
C GLY A 129 0.15 8.36 3.15
N VAL A 130 -0.85 8.60 2.31
CA VAL A 130 -0.76 9.56 1.22
C VAL A 130 -1.01 10.95 1.78
N ASP A 131 -0.21 11.91 1.31
CA ASP A 131 -0.28 13.29 1.76
C ASP A 131 -1.68 13.91 1.53
N CYS A 132 -2.03 14.89 2.36
CA CYS A 132 -3.29 15.66 2.26
C CYS A 132 -4.57 14.79 2.25
N GLU A 133 -4.67 13.83 3.19
CA GLU A 133 -5.83 12.92 3.33
C GLU A 133 -6.06 12.03 2.10
N GLY A 134 -4.99 11.69 1.37
CA GLY A 134 -5.09 10.87 0.18
C GLY A 134 -5.37 9.38 0.43
N GLY A 135 -5.47 8.92 1.68
CA GLY A 135 -5.64 7.51 2.04
C GLY A 135 -4.33 6.82 2.40
N SER A 136 -4.25 5.48 2.30
CA SER A 136 -3.10 4.72 2.79
C SER A 136 -2.89 3.36 2.12
N ILE A 137 -1.67 2.85 2.28
CA ILE A 137 -1.29 1.46 1.99
C ILE A 137 -0.56 0.86 3.19
N GLY A 138 -0.66 -0.46 3.34
CA GLY A 138 0.23 -1.24 4.21
C GLY A 138 1.27 -1.98 3.37
N VAL A 139 2.54 -1.89 3.74
CA VAL A 139 3.63 -2.59 3.05
C VAL A 139 4.24 -3.63 3.97
N ALA A 140 4.03 -4.91 3.67
CA ALA A 140 4.69 -6.01 4.36
C ALA A 140 5.78 -6.63 3.48
N LEU A 141 6.60 -7.51 4.06
CA LEU A 141 7.52 -8.36 3.31
C LEU A 141 7.08 -9.82 3.37
N ALA A 142 7.22 -10.53 2.26
CA ALA A 142 7.18 -11.98 2.26
C ALA A 142 8.29 -12.56 3.16
N LYS A 143 8.10 -13.79 3.63
CA LYS A 143 9.03 -14.45 4.56
C LYS A 143 10.46 -14.57 4.03
N ASP A 144 10.64 -14.59 2.71
CA ASP A 144 11.94 -14.71 2.04
C ASP A 144 12.58 -13.36 1.68
N ASP A 145 11.95 -12.24 2.04
CA ASP A 145 12.37 -10.86 1.77
C ASP A 145 12.50 -10.48 0.28
N LYS A 146 12.05 -11.37 -0.62
CA LYS A 146 12.13 -11.20 -2.08
C LYS A 146 10.90 -10.53 -2.68
N SER A 147 9.82 -10.41 -1.92
CA SER A 147 8.61 -9.72 -2.38
C SER A 147 8.05 -8.81 -1.29
N ALA A 148 7.50 -7.67 -1.69
CA ALA A 148 6.64 -6.85 -0.85
C ALA A 148 5.17 -7.24 -1.07
N ILE A 149 4.38 -7.18 0.01
CA ILE A 149 2.92 -7.34 -0.02
C ILE A 149 2.30 -5.97 0.27
N VAL A 150 1.75 -5.35 -0.77
CA VAL A 150 1.04 -4.07 -0.67
C VAL A 150 -0.43 -4.35 -0.43
N ARG A 151 -0.93 -3.94 0.73
CA ARG A 151 -2.37 -3.87 1.01
C ARG A 151 -2.87 -2.48 0.69
N LEU A 152 -3.77 -2.40 -0.25
CA LEU A 152 -4.41 -1.15 -0.64
C LEU A 152 -5.77 -1.08 0.05
N ALA A 153 -6.08 0.08 0.63
CA ALA A 153 -7.46 0.45 0.97
C ALA A 153 -7.99 1.47 -0.05
N ARG A 154 -7.39 2.66 -0.05
CA ARG A 154 -7.63 3.72 -1.02
C ARG A 154 -6.41 4.62 -1.06
N VAL A 155 -6.02 5.06 -2.25
CA VAL A 155 -5.01 6.11 -2.42
C VAL A 155 -5.47 7.13 -3.44
N ARG A 156 -5.21 8.42 -3.19
CA ARG A 156 -5.31 9.50 -4.17
C ARG A 156 -4.21 9.31 -5.19
N VAL A 157 -4.56 9.51 -6.46
CA VAL A 157 -3.65 9.26 -7.58
C VAL A 157 -3.62 10.46 -8.53
N TRP A 158 -2.43 10.75 -9.02
CA TRP A 158 -2.20 11.74 -10.06
C TRP A 158 -1.58 11.06 -11.27
N ARG A 159 -1.55 11.78 -12.39
CA ARG A 159 -0.78 11.35 -13.56
C ARG A 159 0.66 11.80 -13.40
N ASN A 160 1.61 10.91 -13.65
CA ASN A 160 3.04 11.24 -13.55
C ASN A 160 3.47 12.37 -14.50
N ASP A 161 2.83 12.50 -15.66
CA ASP A 161 3.11 13.55 -16.63
C ASP A 161 2.38 14.86 -16.35
N LYS A 162 1.43 14.87 -15.40
CA LYS A 162 0.60 16.01 -15.02
C LYS A 162 0.25 15.95 -13.52
N PRO A 163 1.24 16.17 -12.63
CA PRO A 163 1.02 16.07 -11.19
C PRO A 163 0.08 17.17 -10.64
N ASP A 164 -0.02 18.31 -11.34
CA ASP A 164 -0.83 19.47 -10.93
C ASP A 164 -2.26 19.46 -11.51
N ASP A 165 -2.62 18.46 -12.33
CA ASP A 165 -4.00 18.34 -12.83
C ASP A 165 -4.93 17.94 -11.67
N GLU A 166 -5.86 18.82 -11.30
CA GLU A 166 -6.87 18.65 -10.23
C GLU A 166 -7.89 17.53 -10.48
N ALA A 167 -7.66 16.62 -11.43
CA ALA A 167 -8.48 15.44 -11.60
C ALA A 167 -8.25 14.50 -10.40
N GLU A 168 -8.86 14.81 -9.26
CA GLU A 168 -8.83 14.00 -8.06
C GLU A 168 -9.40 12.61 -8.38
N LEU A 169 -8.48 11.68 -8.58
CA LEU A 169 -8.80 10.28 -8.83
C LEU A 169 -8.31 9.49 -7.63
N SER A 170 -8.99 8.37 -7.37
CA SER A 170 -8.55 7.43 -6.34
C SER A 170 -8.42 6.04 -6.93
N LEU A 171 -7.33 5.35 -6.59
CA LEU A 171 -7.26 3.91 -6.71
C LEU A 171 -7.81 3.32 -5.41
N VAL A 172 -9.00 2.72 -5.50
CA VAL A 172 -9.68 2.07 -4.37
C VAL A 172 -9.49 0.56 -4.48
N ALA A 173 -9.33 -0.11 -3.34
CA ALA A 173 -9.33 -1.55 -3.25
C ALA A 173 -10.58 -2.15 -3.91
N GLY A 174 -10.40 -3.27 -4.58
CA GLY A 174 -11.49 -4.07 -5.13
C GLY A 174 -11.19 -5.54 -4.93
N ASN A 175 -12.09 -6.41 -5.35
CA ASN A 175 -11.95 -7.86 -5.18
C ASN A 175 -10.61 -8.41 -5.69
N ASP A 176 -10.07 -7.85 -6.76
CA ASP A 176 -8.80 -8.26 -7.36
C ASP A 176 -7.69 -7.17 -7.23
N ASP A 177 -7.94 -6.07 -6.50
CA ASP A 177 -6.99 -4.94 -6.34
C ASP A 177 -6.78 -4.56 -4.86
N GLY A 178 -7.11 -5.44 -3.91
CA GLY A 178 -6.90 -5.19 -2.47
C GLY A 178 -5.48 -5.54 -1.99
N ILE A 179 -4.83 -6.52 -2.62
CA ILE A 179 -3.53 -7.03 -2.21
C ILE A 179 -2.67 -7.28 -3.45
N PHE A 180 -1.46 -6.71 -3.46
CA PHE A 180 -0.48 -6.89 -4.53
C PHE A 180 0.79 -7.48 -3.98
N ARG A 181 1.24 -8.59 -4.60
CA ARG A 181 2.60 -9.09 -4.39
C ARG A 181 3.52 -8.48 -5.45
N LEU A 182 4.54 -7.76 -5.01
CA LEU A 182 5.52 -7.10 -5.86
C LEU A 182 6.89 -7.72 -5.63
N ASP A 183 7.60 -8.06 -6.71
CA ASP A 183 8.90 -8.73 -6.63
C ASP A 183 10.02 -7.69 -6.51
N ARG A 184 10.93 -7.91 -5.56
CA ARG A 184 12.10 -7.05 -5.34
C ARG A 184 12.95 -7.04 -6.60
N THR A 185 13.42 -5.86 -6.97
CA THR A 185 14.26 -5.67 -8.14
C THR A 185 15.27 -4.54 -7.92
N ASP A 186 16.09 -4.31 -8.94
CA ASP A 186 17.05 -3.22 -8.97
C ASP A 186 16.38 -1.86 -8.88
N THR A 187 17.00 -0.92 -8.16
CA THR A 187 16.39 0.39 -7.88
C THR A 187 16.17 1.23 -9.14
N SER A 188 16.94 1.01 -10.21
CA SER A 188 16.74 1.64 -11.51
C SER A 188 15.37 1.35 -12.13
N LYS A 189 14.71 0.24 -11.78
CA LYS A 189 13.36 -0.08 -12.26
C LYS A 189 12.29 0.87 -11.71
N CYS A 190 12.56 1.49 -10.55
CA CYS A 190 11.70 2.48 -9.93
C CYS A 190 12.10 3.94 -10.26
N ALA A 191 13.16 4.16 -11.06
CA ALA A 191 13.63 5.50 -11.42
C ALA A 191 12.54 6.40 -12.03
N SER A 192 11.57 5.81 -12.74
CA SER A 192 10.42 6.54 -13.30
C SER A 192 9.46 7.14 -12.27
N LEU A 193 9.61 6.80 -10.98
CA LEU A 193 8.79 7.33 -9.89
C LEU A 193 9.42 8.55 -9.23
N VAL A 194 10.68 8.85 -9.53
CA VAL A 194 11.42 9.94 -8.89
C VAL A 194 11.50 11.13 -9.82
N THR A 195 10.97 12.26 -9.34
CA THR A 195 10.94 13.53 -10.07
C THR A 195 12.11 14.44 -9.69
N ASP A 196 12.66 14.33 -8.49
CA ASP A 196 13.85 15.08 -8.09
C ASP A 196 15.11 14.57 -8.80
N ARG A 197 15.88 15.50 -9.38
CA ARG A 197 17.06 15.15 -10.20
C ARG A 197 18.21 14.59 -9.38
N LYS A 198 18.42 15.07 -8.15
CA LYS A 198 19.50 14.60 -7.28
C LYS A 198 19.21 13.20 -6.77
N GLU A 199 17.97 12.97 -6.35
CA GLU A 199 17.46 11.66 -5.93
C GLU A 199 17.53 10.64 -7.07
N LEU A 200 17.12 11.04 -8.28
CA LEU A 200 17.20 10.19 -9.47
C LEU A 200 18.64 9.79 -9.81
N ALA A 201 19.59 10.70 -9.65
CA ALA A 201 21.01 10.37 -9.84
C ALA A 201 21.46 9.34 -8.80
N ALA A 202 21.13 9.52 -7.52
CA ALA A 202 21.48 8.58 -6.46
C ALA A 202 20.91 7.16 -6.70
N LEU A 203 19.69 7.05 -7.23
CA LEU A 203 19.07 5.77 -7.60
C LEU A 203 19.73 5.06 -8.78
N ARG A 204 20.36 5.79 -9.70
CA ARG A 204 20.99 5.21 -10.90
C ARG A 204 22.41 4.71 -10.66
N HIS A 205 23.02 5.13 -9.54
CA HIS A 205 24.38 4.78 -9.16
C HIS A 205 24.45 3.65 -8.10
N LYS A 206 23.30 3.10 -7.70
CA LYS A 206 23.19 1.90 -6.85
C LYS A 206 22.83 0.69 -7.70
#